data_AF-A0A2K9MJH3-F1
#
_entry.id   AF-A0A2K9MJH3-F1
#
_cell.length_a   1.000
_cell.length_b   1.000
_cell.length_c   1.000
_cell.angle_alpha   90.00
_cell.angle_beta   90.00
_cell.angle_gamma   90.00
#
_symmetry.space_group_name_H-M   'P 1'
#
loop_
_entity.id
_entity.type
_entity.pdbx_description
1 polymer ?
#
loop_
_entity_poly.entity_id
_entity_poly.type
_entity_poly.pdbx_seq_one_letter_code
_entity_poly.pdbx_strand_id
1 'polypeptide(L)'
;MATGRFTCGGCSEGWTRDQSYIYAMLFVLKDGREAIKVGFSRDPDSRLRHQLTTEQDQYAMLIRSIAIPTGRDAIQLEKETHRTLRERHPQAVLDRGVFAGQVNCASELYDAAIETDIMALLDELQQRVAELE
;
A
#
# COMPACT_ATOMS: atom_id res chain seq x y z
N MET A 1 27.97 7.02 6.01
CA MET A 1 26.85 6.62 5.14
C MET A 1 25.59 7.26 5.69
N ALA A 2 25.25 8.46 5.22
CA ALA A 2 24.03 9.17 5.63
C ALA A 2 22.92 8.78 4.66
N THR A 3 21.98 7.96 5.12
CA THR A 3 20.79 7.60 4.34
C THR A 3 19.87 8.82 4.35
N GLY A 4 19.65 9.44 3.19
CA GLY A 4 18.76 10.61 2.99
C GLY A 4 17.27 10.29 3.17
N ARG A 5 16.92 9.64 4.29
CA ARG A 5 15.60 9.06 4.57
C ARG A 5 14.72 9.92 5.48
N PHE A 6 15.17 11.11 5.88
CA PHE A 6 14.38 12.00 6.72
C PHE A 6 14.40 13.43 6.17
N THR A 7 13.28 13.86 5.61
CA THR A 7 13.00 15.29 5.38
C THR A 7 11.63 15.59 5.99
N CYS A 8 11.64 16.38 7.07
CA CYS A 8 10.45 16.91 7.74
C CYS A 8 9.71 17.92 6.83
N GLY A 9 8.46 18.22 7.19
CA GLY A 9 7.44 18.91 6.36
C GLY A 9 7.70 20.36 5.93
N GLY A 10 8.95 20.81 5.86
CA GLY A 10 9.36 22.09 5.25
C GLY A 10 10.34 21.97 4.08
N CYS A 11 10.90 20.77 3.81
CA CYS A 11 11.92 20.56 2.77
C CYS A 11 11.52 19.54 1.69
N SER A 12 10.25 19.13 1.63
CA SER A 12 9.76 17.95 0.90
C SER A 12 9.15 18.24 -0.48
N GLU A 13 9.70 19.18 -1.25
CA GLU A 13 9.19 19.43 -2.60
C GLU A 13 9.45 18.26 -3.57
N GLY A 14 10.49 17.44 -3.33
CA GLY A 14 10.82 16.30 -4.20
C GLY A 14 9.84 15.12 -4.08
N TRP A 15 9.52 14.68 -2.85
CA TRP A 15 8.66 13.49 -2.64
C TRP A 15 7.22 13.66 -3.12
N THR A 16 6.72 14.88 -3.16
CA THR A 16 5.35 15.16 -3.56
C THR A 16 5.20 15.38 -5.06
N ARG A 17 6.28 15.71 -5.77
CA ARG A 17 6.30 15.98 -7.21
C ARG A 17 6.82 14.82 -8.06
N ASP A 18 7.66 13.97 -7.47
CA ASP A 18 8.17 12.79 -8.16
C ASP A 18 7.05 11.75 -8.35
N GLN A 19 7.12 11.01 -9.47
CA GLN A 19 6.23 9.88 -9.73
C GLN A 19 6.26 8.90 -8.56
N SER A 20 5.07 8.43 -8.21
CA SER A 20 4.87 7.41 -7.18
C SER A 20 3.97 6.30 -7.72
N TYR A 21 3.71 5.30 -6.90
CA TYR A 21 2.87 4.18 -7.26
C TYR A 21 1.87 3.91 -6.14
N ILE A 22 0.62 3.63 -6.51
CA ILE A 22 -0.30 2.90 -5.64
C ILE A 22 -0.06 1.40 -5.89
N TYR A 23 -0.08 0.61 -4.83
CA TYR A 23 0.14 -0.83 -4.90
C TYR A 23 -0.86 -1.63 -4.07
N ALA A 24 -1.01 -2.89 -4.44
CA ALA A 24 -1.50 -3.94 -3.57
C ALA A 24 -0.41 -5.00 -3.39
N MET A 25 -0.21 -5.45 -2.15
CA MET A 25 0.73 -6.50 -1.78
C MET A 25 0.03 -7.58 -0.96
N LEU A 26 0.24 -8.83 -1.33
CA LEU A 26 -0.22 -10.01 -0.60
C LEU A 26 0.83 -10.39 0.45
N PHE A 27 0.36 -10.78 1.63
CA PHE A 27 1.17 -11.37 2.71
C PHE A 27 0.48 -12.65 3.19
N VAL A 28 1.26 -13.70 3.42
CA VAL A 28 0.80 -14.84 4.22
C VAL A 28 1.28 -14.63 5.65
N LEU A 29 0.32 -14.59 6.58
CA LEU A 29 0.56 -14.45 8.02
C LEU A 29 0.95 -15.81 8.63
N LYS A 30 1.53 -15.78 9.83
CA LYS A 30 2.04 -16.97 10.55
C LYS A 30 0.96 -18.00 10.86
N ASP A 31 -0.29 -17.58 10.98
CA ASP A 31 -1.43 -18.48 11.18
C ASP A 31 -2.03 -19.00 9.86
N GLY A 32 -1.37 -18.73 8.73
CA GLY A 32 -1.78 -19.14 7.39
C GLY A 32 -2.81 -18.22 6.74
N ARG A 33 -3.28 -17.16 7.41
CA ARG A 33 -4.19 -16.19 6.78
C ARG A 33 -3.47 -15.38 5.72
N GLU A 34 -4.17 -15.15 4.62
CA GLU A 34 -3.74 -14.22 3.58
C GLU A 34 -4.29 -12.83 3.88
N ALA A 35 -3.43 -11.83 3.73
CA ALA A 35 -3.76 -10.43 3.97
C ALA A 35 -3.23 -9.56 2.83
N ILE A 36 -4.03 -8.57 2.42
CA ILE A 36 -3.67 -7.62 1.38
C ILE A 36 -3.43 -6.26 1.99
N LYS A 37 -2.27 -5.68 1.68
CA LYS A 37 -1.97 -4.28 1.97
C LYS A 37 -2.11 -3.44 0.72
N VAL A 38 -2.95 -2.42 0.80
CA VAL A 38 -2.94 -1.28 -0.13
C VAL A 38 -2.06 -0.17 0.45
N GLY A 39 -1.36 0.55 -0.41
CA GLY A 39 -0.56 1.70 -0.01
C GLY A 39 0.08 2.40 -1.20
N PHE A 40 0.95 3.38 -0.91
CA PHE A 40 1.75 4.03 -1.94
C PHE A 40 3.26 4.03 -1.61
N SER A 41 4.09 4.11 -2.64
CA SER A 41 5.56 4.24 -2.55
C SER A 41 6.13 4.73 -3.88
N ARG A 42 7.31 5.34 -3.86
CA ARG A 42 8.12 5.58 -5.08
C ARG A 42 8.72 4.30 -5.66
N ASP A 43 8.91 3.30 -4.80
CA ASP A 43 9.52 2.01 -5.13
C ASP A 43 8.77 0.92 -4.33
N PRO A 44 7.72 0.31 -4.90
CA PRO A 44 6.95 -0.74 -4.25
C PRO A 44 7.79 -1.99 -3.93
N ASP A 45 8.72 -2.37 -4.80
CA ASP A 45 9.60 -3.53 -4.60
C ASP A 45 10.49 -3.35 -3.36
N SER A 46 11.15 -2.21 -3.23
CA SER A 46 11.96 -1.87 -2.06
C SER A 46 11.11 -1.72 -0.80
N ARG A 47 9.90 -1.15 -0.94
CA ARG A 47 8.92 -1.04 0.15
C ARG A 47 8.52 -2.43 0.68
N LEU A 48 8.20 -3.36 -0.21
CA LEU A 48 7.85 -4.74 0.14
C LEU A 48 9.01 -5.42 0.88
N ARG A 49 10.19 -5.48 0.27
CA ARG A 49 11.31 -6.30 0.77
C ARG A 49 12.03 -5.71 1.98
N HIS A 50 12.11 -4.39 2.09
CA HIS A 50 12.97 -3.75 3.10
C HIS A 50 12.21 -2.93 4.14
N GLN A 51 10.93 -2.64 3.93
CA GLN A 51 10.17 -1.77 4.83
C GLN A 51 8.96 -2.47 5.46
N LEU A 52 8.28 -3.35 4.74
CA LEU A 52 7.04 -4.00 5.20
C LEU A 52 7.27 -5.43 5.71
N THR A 53 8.08 -6.22 5.01
CA THR A 53 8.39 -7.60 5.40
C THR A 53 9.35 -7.59 6.60
N THR A 54 9.00 -8.29 7.68
CA THR A 54 9.84 -8.34 8.90
C THR A 54 10.72 -9.58 8.97
N GLU A 55 10.32 -10.68 8.32
CA GLU A 55 11.04 -11.96 8.31
C GLU A 55 11.45 -12.33 6.88
N GLN A 56 12.68 -12.81 6.69
CA GLN A 56 13.22 -13.09 5.35
C GLN A 56 12.44 -14.17 4.59
N ASP A 57 11.87 -15.14 5.30
CA ASP A 57 11.15 -16.28 4.72
C ASP A 57 9.63 -16.06 4.66
N GLN A 58 9.13 -14.89 5.07
CA GLN A 58 7.71 -14.58 4.96
C GLN A 58 7.32 -14.49 3.48
N TYR A 59 6.27 -15.23 3.09
CA TYR A 59 5.72 -15.08 1.75
C TYR A 59 5.01 -13.73 1.63
N ALA A 60 5.54 -12.89 0.75
CA ALA A 60 4.95 -11.61 0.39
C ALA A 60 5.18 -11.29 -1.08
N MET A 61 4.18 -10.72 -1.75
CA MET A 61 4.18 -10.50 -3.20
C MET A 61 3.55 -9.17 -3.56
N LEU A 62 4.19 -8.42 -4.46
CA LEU A 62 3.57 -7.28 -5.14
C LEU A 62 2.60 -7.82 -6.20
N ILE A 63 1.31 -7.65 -5.99
CA ILE A 63 0.26 -8.21 -6.86
C ILE A 63 -0.34 -7.17 -7.81
N ARG A 64 -0.24 -5.88 -7.48
CA ARG A 64 -0.68 -4.78 -8.35
C ARG A 64 0.18 -3.53 -8.12
N SER A 65 0.44 -2.78 -9.19
CA SER A 65 1.07 -1.46 -9.13
C SER A 65 0.51 -0.55 -10.22
N ILE A 66 0.21 0.70 -9.87
CA ILE A 66 -0.31 1.74 -10.76
C ILE A 66 0.57 2.96 -10.60
N ALA A 67 1.15 3.43 -11.71
CA ALA A 67 1.94 4.66 -11.71
C ALA A 67 1.01 5.87 -11.51
N ILE A 68 1.44 6.78 -10.63
CA ILE A 68 0.74 8.03 -10.33
C ILE A 68 1.71 9.19 -10.59
N PRO A 69 1.33 10.19 -11.40
CA PRO A 69 2.24 11.25 -11.84
C PRO A 69 2.99 11.96 -10.71
N THR A 70 2.33 12.14 -9.56
CA THR A 70 2.94 12.80 -8.40
C THR A 70 2.67 12.05 -7.09
N GLY A 71 3.63 12.11 -6.16
CA GLY A 71 3.45 11.60 -4.80
C GLY A 71 2.32 12.29 -4.03
N ARG A 72 2.03 13.57 -4.32
CA ARG A 72 0.87 14.27 -3.73
C ARG A 72 -0.43 13.60 -4.14
N ASP A 73 -0.59 13.28 -5.42
CA ASP A 73 -1.82 12.65 -5.92
C ASP A 73 -1.91 11.22 -5.38
N ALA A 74 -0.79 10.50 -5.31
CA ALA A 74 -0.74 9.15 -4.73
C ALA A 74 -1.22 9.13 -3.28
N ILE A 75 -0.84 10.12 -2.46
CA ILE A 75 -1.32 10.24 -1.07
C ILE A 75 -2.83 10.48 -1.00
N GLN A 76 -3.37 11.33 -1.88
CA GLN A 76 -4.81 11.63 -1.86
C GLN A 76 -5.63 10.43 -2.30
N LEU A 77 -5.21 9.81 -3.40
CA LEU A 77 -5.85 8.64 -3.98
C LEU A 77 -5.75 7.41 -3.05
N GLU A 78 -4.62 7.21 -2.36
CA GLU A 78 -4.49 6.13 -1.37
C GLU A 78 -5.47 6.31 -0.20
N LYS A 79 -5.61 7.53 0.33
CA LYS A 79 -6.58 7.84 1.38
C LYS A 79 -8.03 7.64 0.94
N GLU A 80 -8.36 8.02 -0.29
CA GLU A 80 -9.67 7.78 -0.90
C GLU A 80 -9.94 6.28 -1.01
N THR A 81 -8.98 5.53 -1.56
CA THR A 81 -9.05 4.06 -1.71
C THR A 81 -9.31 3.40 -0.36
N HIS A 82 -8.54 3.76 0.67
CA HIS A 82 -8.71 3.21 2.00
C HIS A 82 -10.03 3.59 2.67
N ARG A 83 -10.54 4.80 2.42
CA ARG A 83 -11.87 5.21 2.90
C ARG A 83 -12.94 4.33 2.27
N THR A 84 -12.93 4.18 0.95
CA THR A 84 -13.88 3.34 0.22
C THR A 84 -13.84 1.89 0.68
N LEU A 85 -12.66 1.30 0.85
CA LEU A 85 -12.53 -0.08 1.35
C LEU A 85 -13.08 -0.25 2.76
N ARG A 86 -12.85 0.71 3.67
CA ARG A 86 -13.38 0.67 5.04
C ARG A 86 -14.90 0.86 5.09
N GLU A 87 -15.45 1.69 4.21
CA GLU A 87 -16.89 1.91 4.10
C GLU A 87 -17.60 0.69 3.51
N ARG A 88 -17.03 0.06 2.47
CA ARG A 88 -17.61 -1.12 1.81
C ARG A 88 -17.38 -2.42 2.57
N HIS A 89 -16.22 -2.58 3.22
CA HIS A 89 -15.80 -3.83 3.87
C HIS A 89 -15.21 -3.58 5.27
N PRO A 90 -15.95 -2.98 6.22
CA PRO A 90 -15.43 -2.71 7.56
C PRO A 90 -14.96 -3.98 8.29
N GLN A 91 -15.61 -5.11 8.05
CA GLN A 91 -15.26 -6.42 8.62
C GLN A 91 -13.96 -7.02 8.07
N ALA A 92 -13.49 -6.56 6.90
CA ALA A 92 -12.29 -7.09 6.29
C ALA A 92 -11.03 -6.40 6.82
N VAL A 93 -11.15 -5.30 7.58
CA VAL A 93 -9.99 -4.63 8.17
C VAL A 93 -9.41 -5.49 9.28
N LEU A 94 -8.16 -5.93 9.13
CA LEU A 94 -7.51 -6.74 10.14
C LEU A 94 -7.10 -5.89 11.35
N ASP A 95 -7.37 -6.40 12.54
CA ASP A 95 -6.86 -5.83 13.78
C ASP A 95 -5.34 -5.92 13.84
N ARG A 96 -4.69 -4.87 14.35
CA ARG A 96 -3.22 -4.83 14.50
C ARG A 96 -2.68 -6.01 15.30
N GLY A 97 -3.44 -6.51 16.27
CA GLY A 97 -3.05 -7.69 17.07
C GLY A 97 -2.84 -8.97 16.23
N VAL A 98 -3.45 -9.07 15.06
CA VAL A 98 -3.35 -10.23 14.16
C VAL A 98 -1.99 -10.29 13.46
N PHE A 99 -1.44 -9.13 13.05
CA PHE A 99 -0.24 -9.07 12.19
C PHE A 99 0.94 -8.32 12.80
N ALA A 100 0.83 -7.80 14.03
CA ALA A 100 1.92 -7.10 14.70
C ALA A 100 3.19 -7.96 14.76
N GLY A 101 4.32 -7.39 14.33
CA GLY A 101 5.61 -8.08 14.25
C GLY A 101 5.81 -8.95 13.01
N GLN A 102 4.76 -9.18 12.21
CA GLN A 102 4.81 -9.93 10.95
C GLN A 102 4.79 -9.02 9.73
N VAL A 103 4.05 -7.91 9.80
CA VAL A 103 4.06 -6.88 8.76
C VAL A 103 4.30 -5.54 9.43
N ASN A 104 5.32 -4.82 8.98
CA ASN A 104 5.73 -3.54 9.56
C ASN A 104 4.85 -2.40 9.03
N CYS A 105 3.60 -2.40 9.50
CA CYS A 105 2.64 -1.33 9.30
C CYS A 105 1.74 -1.19 10.53
N ALA A 106 1.17 0.00 10.73
CA ALA A 106 0.31 0.26 11.87
C ALA A 106 -1.16 -0.16 11.63
N SER A 107 -1.59 -0.12 10.37
CA SER A 107 -2.98 -0.32 9.95
C SER A 107 -3.06 -0.71 8.47
N GLU A 108 -4.28 -0.92 7.98
CA GLU A 108 -4.60 -1.06 6.55
C GLU A 108 -4.05 -2.33 5.91
N LEU A 109 -4.16 -3.42 6.67
CA LEU A 109 -4.23 -4.76 6.11
C LEU A 109 -5.68 -5.19 6.05
N TYR A 110 -6.04 -5.81 4.94
CA TYR A 110 -7.35 -6.35 4.69
C TYR A 110 -7.28 -7.87 4.56
N ASP A 111 -8.33 -8.56 4.96
CA ASP A 111 -8.50 -9.98 4.68
C ASP A 111 -8.51 -10.23 3.16
N ALA A 112 -7.78 -11.24 2.69
CA ALA A 112 -7.69 -11.55 1.26
C ALA A 112 -9.04 -11.97 0.63
N ALA A 113 -10.07 -12.28 1.43
CA ALA A 113 -11.41 -12.54 0.93
C ALA A 113 -12.01 -11.39 0.10
N ILE A 114 -11.52 -10.15 0.26
CA ILE A 114 -11.94 -8.98 -0.53
C ILE A 114 -10.97 -8.61 -1.65
N GLU A 115 -10.05 -9.51 -2.04
CA GLU A 115 -9.07 -9.26 -3.10
C GLU A 115 -9.72 -8.77 -4.39
N THR A 116 -10.83 -9.40 -4.81
CA THR A 116 -11.54 -9.04 -6.04
C THR A 116 -12.05 -7.60 -6.00
N ASP A 117 -12.60 -7.16 -4.85
CA ASP A 117 -13.06 -5.77 -4.67
C ASP A 117 -11.89 -4.77 -4.63
N ILE A 118 -10.76 -5.15 -4.03
CA ILE A 118 -9.54 -4.34 -4.04
C ILE A 118 -9.03 -4.18 -5.49
N MET A 119 -8.98 -5.26 -6.27
CA MET A 119 -8.53 -5.19 -7.66
C MET A 119 -9.46 -4.35 -8.52
N ALA A 120 -10.78 -4.53 -8.38
CA ALA A 120 -11.76 -3.72 -9.10
C ALA A 120 -11.61 -2.22 -8.79
N LEU A 121 -11.42 -1.86 -7.52
CA LEU A 121 -11.19 -0.46 -7.13
C LEU A 121 -9.88 0.11 -7.68
N LEU A 122 -8.83 -0.71 -7.73
CA LEU A 122 -7.55 -0.33 -8.34
C LEU A 122 -7.66 -0.20 -9.86
N ASP A 123 -8.47 -1.03 -10.53
CA ASP A 123 -8.75 -0.91 -11.96
C ASP A 123 -9.51 0.39 -12.28
N GLU A 124 -10.54 0.71 -11.49
CA GLU A 124 -11.25 2.00 -11.58
C GLU A 124 -10.30 3.19 -11.40
N LEU A 125 -9.39 3.09 -10.43
CA LEU A 125 -8.39 4.12 -10.16
C LEU A 125 -7.39 4.26 -11.31
N GLN A 126 -6.90 3.15 -11.88
CA GLN A 126 -6.00 3.19 -13.03
C GLN A 126 -6.67 3.88 -14.23
N GLN A 127 -7.95 3.57 -14.49
CA GLN A 127 -8.70 4.19 -15.58
C GLN A 127 -8.85 5.71 -15.36
N ARG A 128 -9.22 6.14 -14.15
CA ARG A 128 -9.31 7.56 -13.78
C ARG A 128 -7.98 8.31 -13.97
N VAL A 129 -6.85 7.68 -13.61
CA VAL A 129 -5.53 8.29 -13.76
C VAL A 129 -5.17 8.44 -15.23
N ALA A 130 -5.43 7.42 -16.05
CA ALA A 130 -5.17 7.45 -17.49
C ALA A 130 -6.00 8.51 -18.24
N GLU A 131 -7.19 8.87 -17.74
CA GLU A 131 -8.04 9.92 -18.30
C GLU A 131 -7.56 11.35 -17.98
N LEU A 132 -6.63 11.50 -17.03
CA LEU A 132 -6.08 12.79 -16.61
C LEU A 132 -4.72 13.11 -17.26
N GLU A 133 -4.13 12.16 -17.99
CA GLU A 133 -2.88 12.29 -18.74
C GLU A 133 -3.12 12.78 -20.18
#